data_AF-A0A4W5NSF0-F1
#
_entry.id   AF-A0A4W5NSF0-F1
#
_cell.length_a   1.000
_cell.length_b   1.000
_cell.length_c   1.000
_cell.angle_alpha   90.00
_cell.angle_beta   90.00
_cell.angle_gamma   90.00
#
_symmetry.space_group_name_H-M   'P 1'
#
loop_
_entity.id
_entity.type
_entity.pdbx_description
1 polymer ?
#
loop_
_entity_poly.entity_id
_entity_poly.type
_entity_poly.pdbx_seq_one_letter_code
_entity_poly.pdbx_strand_id
1 'polypeptide(L)'
;MVGCSDLQEDEVKRKKVVHIAQEIMSSEKVFVDVLKLLHIDFRDAVAKATRQNGKPVVEERILTQILYYLPQLYQLNRDLLRELEERVAHWGDHQRLADIFVQKGPYLKMYSTYIRQFDNNVAMLDEQCRKNPGFATVVRGFEMSPRCASLALKHYLLKPVQRIPQYQLLLTDYLKNLPEDSSDYKDTQAALGIVKEVANHANDIMKQGDNFQKLMHIQYSLNGQHEIVQPGRVFLKEGTLMKLSRKVMQPRMFFLFNDTLLYTTPVQSGQYKLNSMLSLAGMKVSKPSQEAYQNELNIESVERSFILSASSATERDEWLAAIATAIDDHTRKKITFISSRSQEEADGVCDSGAPLGSKAPIWIPDLRATMCMVCTCEFTLTWRRHHCRACGKVVCQTCSSNKFYLEYLKNQPARVCDHCFVKLQENSDRVASGALSPTGRSGAFSFSRKQKKIPAALKEVSANTENSSMSGYLQRSKGNKKQWKRLWFVIKNKVLYTYAASEDVAALESQPLLGFFLREEKCGPFQKLQFKLYHKNTLFYIFKADDIPTAQRWIEAFQEAMIL
;
A
#
# COMPACT_ATOMS: atom_id res chain seq x y z
N MET A 1 -6.27 2.64 -49.02
CA MET A 1 -6.18 3.39 -47.74
C MET A 1 -5.41 2.60 -46.67
N VAL A 2 -4.34 1.87 -47.02
CA VAL A 2 -3.55 1.04 -46.07
C VAL A 2 -2.21 1.70 -45.68
N GLY A 3 -1.81 2.81 -46.33
CA GLY A 3 -0.45 3.36 -46.15
C GLY A 3 -0.24 4.40 -45.05
N CYS A 4 -1.29 4.95 -44.43
CA CYS A 4 -1.13 6.08 -43.49
C CYS A 4 -0.99 5.62 -42.02
N SER A 5 -1.65 4.53 -41.63
CA SER A 5 -1.54 3.93 -40.28
C SER A 5 -0.17 3.31 -40.04
N ASP A 6 0.35 2.61 -41.05
CA ASP A 6 1.56 1.79 -40.91
C ASP A 6 2.82 2.66 -40.83
N LEU A 7 2.87 3.75 -41.60
CA LEU A 7 3.94 4.75 -41.52
C LEU A 7 3.97 5.48 -40.17
N GLN A 8 2.80 5.72 -39.57
CA GLN A 8 2.69 6.37 -38.26
C GLN A 8 3.09 5.43 -37.12
N GLU A 9 2.79 4.13 -37.25
CA GLU A 9 3.24 3.11 -36.30
C GLU A 9 4.77 2.90 -36.35
N ASP A 10 5.36 2.89 -37.54
CA ASP A 10 6.80 2.77 -37.73
C ASP A 10 7.58 3.97 -37.18
N GLU A 11 7.06 5.20 -37.34
CA GLU A 11 7.70 6.38 -36.75
C GLU A 11 7.66 6.35 -35.22
N VAL A 12 6.57 5.86 -34.63
CA VAL A 12 6.45 5.67 -33.18
C VAL A 12 7.42 4.59 -32.69
N LYS A 13 7.56 3.47 -33.40
CA LYS A 13 8.53 2.42 -33.06
C LYS A 13 9.97 2.93 -33.12
N ARG A 14 10.36 3.68 -34.17
CA ARG A 14 11.69 4.29 -34.25
C ARG A 14 12.00 5.24 -33.09
N LYS A 15 11.05 6.10 -32.70
CA LYS A 15 11.22 6.97 -31.52
C LYS A 15 11.37 6.17 -30.23
N LYS A 16 10.62 5.08 -30.08
CA LYS A 16 10.75 4.16 -28.93
C LYS A 16 12.12 3.50 -28.87
N VAL A 17 12.66 3.01 -29.98
CA VAL A 17 14.01 2.40 -30.05
C VAL A 17 15.08 3.37 -29.52
N VAL A 18 15.04 4.64 -29.93
CA VAL A 18 15.97 5.67 -29.44
C VAL A 18 15.82 5.88 -27.92
N HIS A 19 14.60 5.94 -27.42
CA HIS A 19 14.36 6.09 -25.97
C HIS A 19 14.86 4.88 -25.17
N ILE A 20 14.66 3.65 -25.66
CA ILE A 20 15.17 2.44 -25.01
C ILE A 20 16.72 2.42 -25.03
N ALA A 21 17.34 2.81 -26.14
CA ALA A 21 18.81 2.95 -26.22
C ALA A 21 19.35 3.96 -25.20
N GLN A 22 18.69 5.12 -25.07
CA GLN A 22 19.01 6.12 -24.05
C GLN A 22 18.81 5.58 -22.63
N GLU A 23 17.78 4.76 -22.39
CA GLU A 23 17.54 4.11 -21.10
C GLU A 23 18.62 3.09 -20.75
N ILE A 24 19.04 2.26 -21.71
CA ILE A 24 20.15 1.31 -21.53
C ILE A 24 21.42 2.05 -21.11
N MET A 25 21.81 3.08 -21.86
CA MET A 25 23.01 3.88 -21.58
C MET A 25 22.89 4.65 -20.24
N SER A 26 21.78 5.34 -19.98
CA SER A 26 21.63 6.11 -18.75
C SER A 26 21.56 5.22 -17.51
N SER A 27 20.94 4.05 -17.59
CA SER A 27 20.94 3.07 -16.50
C SER A 27 22.32 2.45 -16.29
N GLU A 28 23.12 2.25 -17.34
CA GLU A 28 24.52 1.80 -17.24
C GLU A 28 25.36 2.82 -16.49
N LYS A 29 25.17 4.10 -16.78
CA LYS A 29 25.86 5.20 -16.09
C LYS A 29 25.64 5.17 -14.59
N VAL A 30 24.39 4.97 -14.16
CA VAL A 30 24.04 4.82 -12.74
C VAL A 30 24.68 3.57 -12.15
N PHE A 31 24.71 2.46 -12.89
CA PHE A 31 25.30 1.21 -12.42
C PHE A 31 26.82 1.28 -12.27
N VAL A 32 27.53 1.92 -13.20
CA VAL A 32 28.97 2.19 -13.09
C VAL A 32 29.29 3.05 -11.87
N ASP A 33 28.47 4.07 -11.59
CA ASP A 33 28.61 4.88 -10.39
C ASP A 33 28.42 4.08 -9.09
N VAL A 34 27.50 3.11 -9.08
CA VAL A 34 27.34 2.16 -7.96
C VAL A 34 28.58 1.29 -7.78
N LEU A 35 29.15 0.76 -8.87
CA LEU A 35 30.37 -0.05 -8.79
C LEU A 35 31.55 0.77 -8.26
N LYS A 36 31.63 2.05 -8.63
CA LYS A 36 32.59 3.00 -8.07
C LYS A 36 32.38 3.21 -6.56
N LEU A 37 31.13 3.41 -6.12
CA LEU A 37 30.77 3.53 -4.71
C LEU A 37 31.28 2.34 -3.89
N LEU A 38 31.06 1.13 -4.38
CA LEU A 38 31.43 -0.09 -3.67
C LEU A 38 32.94 -0.37 -3.67
N HIS A 39 33.60 -0.22 -4.82
CA HIS A 39 35.00 -0.64 -4.97
C HIS A 39 36.00 0.45 -4.59
N ILE A 40 35.67 1.72 -4.85
CA ILE A 40 36.57 2.86 -4.61
C ILE A 40 36.15 3.58 -3.34
N ASP A 41 34.95 4.18 -3.33
CA ASP A 41 34.54 5.11 -2.26
C ASP A 41 34.48 4.40 -0.89
N PHE A 42 33.92 3.18 -0.83
CA PHE A 42 33.86 2.39 0.41
C PHE A 42 35.25 1.92 0.86
N ARG A 43 36.10 1.48 -0.07
CA ARG A 43 37.48 1.05 0.25
C ARG A 43 38.28 2.22 0.82
N ASP A 44 38.13 3.40 0.24
CA ASP A 44 38.75 4.64 0.71
C ASP A 44 38.26 5.04 2.10
N ALA A 45 36.96 4.87 2.38
CA ALA A 45 36.40 5.10 3.72
C ALA A 45 37.03 4.17 4.77
N VAL A 46 37.19 2.89 4.46
CA VAL A 46 37.85 1.90 5.34
C VAL A 46 39.33 2.24 5.51
N ALA A 47 40.04 2.59 4.43
CA ALA A 47 41.44 2.98 4.49
C ALA A 47 41.66 4.27 5.31
N LYS A 48 40.77 5.26 5.18
CA LYS A 48 40.78 6.49 5.96
C LYS A 48 40.59 6.20 7.44
N ALA A 49 39.62 5.35 7.79
CA ALA A 49 39.37 4.96 9.17
C ALA A 49 40.54 4.18 9.78
N THR A 50 41.17 3.28 9.02
CA THR A 50 42.40 2.58 9.42
C THR A 50 43.53 3.56 9.74
N ARG A 51 43.74 4.59 8.90
CA ARG A 51 44.75 5.64 9.17
C ARG A 51 44.44 6.44 10.43
N GLN A 52 43.18 6.80 10.65
CA GLN A 52 42.75 7.57 11.83
C GLN A 52 42.84 6.77 13.13
N ASN A 53 42.56 5.47 13.08
CA ASN A 53 42.58 4.57 14.24
C ASN A 53 44.01 4.08 14.60
N GLY A 54 45.00 4.34 13.76
CA GLY A 54 46.39 3.88 13.94
C GLY A 54 46.60 2.37 13.80
N LYS A 55 45.53 1.60 13.58
CA LYS A 55 45.54 0.15 13.34
C LYS A 55 44.39 -0.24 12.38
N PRO A 56 44.53 -1.33 11.61
CA PRO A 56 43.49 -1.80 10.70
C PRO A 56 42.15 -1.99 11.40
N VAL A 57 41.08 -1.39 10.87
CA VAL A 57 39.71 -1.61 11.39
C VAL A 57 39.16 -2.98 10.99
N VAL A 58 39.69 -3.54 9.89
CA VAL A 58 39.48 -4.90 9.38
C VAL A 58 40.76 -5.33 8.66
N GLU A 59 41.03 -6.63 8.57
CA GLU A 59 42.18 -7.15 7.82
C GLU A 59 42.00 -6.92 6.31
N GLU A 60 43.04 -6.42 5.64
CA GLU A 60 42.99 -6.08 4.20
C GLU A 60 42.65 -7.29 3.32
N ARG A 61 43.09 -8.50 3.71
CA ARG A 61 42.76 -9.74 3.00
C ARG A 61 41.25 -10.01 3.02
N ILE A 62 40.58 -9.72 4.13
CA ILE A 62 39.14 -9.95 4.29
C ILE A 62 38.37 -8.91 3.48
N LEU A 63 38.76 -7.64 3.55
CA LEU A 63 38.15 -6.58 2.74
C LEU A 63 38.29 -6.87 1.23
N THR A 64 39.48 -7.32 0.82
CA THR A 64 39.74 -7.74 -0.57
C THR A 64 38.85 -8.91 -0.96
N GLN A 65 38.62 -9.87 -0.07
CA GLN A 65 37.74 -11.01 -0.34
C GLN A 65 36.27 -10.57 -0.48
N ILE A 66 35.77 -9.65 0.35
CA ILE A 66 34.38 -9.13 0.26
C ILE A 66 34.16 -8.44 -1.10
N LEU A 67 35.15 -7.68 -1.57
CA LEU A 67 35.03 -6.80 -2.74
C LEU A 67 35.69 -7.39 -4.01
N TYR A 68 36.08 -8.67 -3.98
CA TYR A 68 37.09 -9.24 -4.88
C TYR A 68 36.81 -9.05 -6.37
N TYR A 69 35.56 -9.25 -6.81
CA TYR A 69 35.18 -9.20 -8.23
C TYR A 69 34.70 -7.81 -8.70
N LEU A 70 34.46 -6.89 -7.77
CA LEU A 70 33.94 -5.56 -8.08
C LEU A 70 34.90 -4.69 -8.93
N PRO A 71 36.23 -4.67 -8.73
CA PRO A 71 37.14 -3.90 -9.58
C PRO A 71 37.03 -4.27 -11.06
N GLN A 72 36.99 -5.57 -11.35
CA GLN A 72 36.95 -6.05 -12.73
C GLN A 72 35.57 -5.83 -13.36
N LEU A 73 34.49 -6.00 -12.59
CA LEU A 73 33.16 -5.58 -13.02
C LEU A 73 33.12 -4.07 -13.30
N TYR A 74 33.72 -3.24 -12.44
CA TYR A 74 33.78 -1.79 -12.67
C TYR A 74 34.48 -1.45 -13.98
N GLN A 75 35.63 -2.06 -14.25
CA GLN A 75 36.35 -1.85 -15.51
C GLN A 75 35.51 -2.25 -16.73
N LEU A 76 34.95 -3.47 -16.73
CA LEU A 76 34.12 -3.97 -17.82
C LEU A 76 32.94 -3.03 -18.14
N ASN A 77 32.21 -2.62 -17.10
CA ASN A 77 31.02 -1.80 -17.26
C ASN A 77 31.35 -0.34 -17.58
N ARG A 78 32.49 0.18 -17.13
CA ARG A 78 32.97 1.50 -17.57
C ARG A 78 33.33 1.52 -19.05
N ASP A 79 33.96 0.45 -19.55
CA ASP A 79 34.26 0.31 -20.98
C ASP A 79 32.97 0.12 -21.81
N LEU A 80 32.02 -0.67 -21.30
CA LEU A 80 30.67 -0.80 -21.89
C LEU A 80 29.95 0.56 -21.95
N LEU A 81 29.94 1.31 -20.84
CA LEU A 81 29.32 2.63 -20.76
C LEU A 81 29.92 3.60 -21.80
N ARG A 82 31.25 3.63 -21.93
CA ARG A 82 31.92 4.50 -22.91
C ARG A 82 31.42 4.21 -24.33
N GLU A 83 31.37 2.95 -24.72
CA GLU A 83 30.89 2.54 -26.05
C GLU A 83 29.40 2.86 -26.26
N LEU A 84 28.58 2.70 -25.21
CA LEU A 84 27.16 3.08 -25.23
C LEU A 84 26.97 4.61 -25.34
N GLU A 85 27.72 5.41 -24.58
CA GLU A 85 27.66 6.88 -24.63
C GLU A 85 28.09 7.39 -26.02
N GLU A 86 29.17 6.84 -26.58
CA GLU A 86 29.64 7.17 -27.93
C GLU A 86 28.58 6.84 -28.99
N ARG A 87 27.96 5.65 -28.92
CA ARG A 87 26.93 5.20 -29.87
C ARG A 87 25.65 6.02 -29.78
N VAL A 88 25.17 6.31 -28.57
CA VAL A 88 23.94 7.10 -28.37
C VAL A 88 24.15 8.57 -28.77
N ALA A 89 25.34 9.13 -28.56
CA ALA A 89 25.67 10.48 -29.01
C ALA A 89 25.65 10.62 -30.55
N HIS A 90 26.06 9.57 -31.27
CA HIS A 90 26.13 9.54 -32.73
C HIS A 90 25.11 8.56 -33.35
N TRP A 91 23.90 8.52 -32.78
CA TRP A 91 22.87 7.54 -33.16
C TRP A 91 22.50 7.58 -34.65
N GLY A 92 22.58 8.76 -35.27
CA GLY A 92 22.26 8.95 -36.69
C GLY A 92 23.16 8.17 -37.64
N ASP A 93 24.41 7.90 -37.25
CA ASP A 93 25.42 7.28 -38.11
C ASP A 93 25.28 5.74 -38.11
N HIS A 94 24.96 5.17 -36.97
CA HIS A 94 24.82 3.72 -36.77
C HIS A 94 23.69 3.42 -35.79
N GLN A 95 22.48 3.18 -36.30
CA GLN A 95 21.28 2.83 -35.51
C GLN A 95 21.32 1.37 -35.04
N ARG A 96 22.39 1.02 -34.30
CA ARG A 96 22.67 -0.31 -33.77
C ARG A 96 23.19 -0.16 -32.35
N LEU A 97 22.91 -1.09 -31.45
CA LEU A 97 23.41 -1.04 -30.06
C LEU A 97 23.81 -2.41 -29.51
N ALA A 98 23.18 -3.48 -29.99
CA ALA A 98 23.37 -4.81 -29.42
C ALA A 98 24.70 -5.47 -29.81
N ASP A 99 25.36 -5.01 -30.88
CA ASP A 99 26.72 -5.43 -31.25
C ASP A 99 27.73 -5.24 -30.12
N ILE A 100 27.58 -4.15 -29.36
CA ILE A 100 28.41 -3.85 -28.19
C ILE A 100 28.24 -4.97 -27.16
N PHE A 101 27.00 -5.39 -26.87
CA PHE A 101 26.73 -6.48 -25.92
C PHE A 101 27.27 -7.82 -26.42
N VAL A 102 27.16 -8.11 -27.71
CA VAL A 102 27.74 -9.31 -28.32
C VAL A 102 29.27 -9.31 -28.16
N GLN A 103 29.93 -8.18 -28.43
CA GLN A 103 31.38 -8.02 -28.25
C GLN A 103 31.82 -8.18 -26.79
N LYS A 104 31.05 -7.64 -25.83
CA LYS A 104 31.34 -7.80 -24.39
C LYS A 104 30.95 -9.17 -23.85
N GLY A 105 30.19 -9.97 -24.59
CA GLY A 105 29.60 -11.22 -24.15
C GLY A 105 30.54 -12.20 -23.44
N PRO A 106 31.74 -12.51 -23.99
CA PRO A 106 32.69 -13.41 -23.34
C PRO A 106 33.09 -12.97 -21.92
N TYR A 107 33.11 -11.66 -21.66
CA TYR A 107 33.48 -11.08 -20.37
C TYR A 107 32.31 -11.02 -19.38
N LEU A 108 31.05 -11.08 -19.85
CA LEU A 108 29.88 -11.08 -18.97
C LEU A 108 29.81 -12.32 -18.07
N LYS A 109 30.54 -13.41 -18.41
CA LYS A 109 30.67 -14.60 -17.54
C LYS A 109 31.22 -14.29 -16.15
N MET A 110 31.93 -13.16 -15.98
CA MET A 110 32.39 -12.70 -14.67
C MET A 110 31.25 -12.42 -13.68
N TYR A 111 30.07 -12.04 -14.19
CA TYR A 111 28.87 -11.87 -13.36
C TYR A 111 28.42 -13.19 -12.74
N SER A 112 28.48 -14.30 -13.47
CA SER A 112 28.09 -15.61 -12.94
C SER A 112 28.93 -15.97 -11.71
N THR A 113 30.22 -15.66 -11.71
CA THR A 113 31.10 -15.88 -10.55
C THR A 113 30.76 -14.97 -9.37
N TYR A 114 30.51 -13.68 -9.62
CA TYR A 114 30.10 -12.75 -8.57
C TYR A 114 28.78 -13.17 -7.92
N ILE A 115 27.78 -13.49 -8.74
CA ILE A 115 26.44 -13.89 -8.28
C ILE A 115 26.52 -15.13 -7.40
N ARG A 116 27.30 -16.15 -7.79
CA ARG A 116 27.51 -17.37 -6.97
C ARG A 116 28.16 -17.09 -5.61
N GLN A 117 28.96 -16.04 -5.50
CA GLN A 117 29.64 -15.66 -4.25
C GLN A 117 28.92 -14.57 -3.47
N PHE A 118 27.80 -14.04 -3.97
CA PHE A 118 27.10 -12.91 -3.37
C PHE A 118 26.70 -13.19 -1.91
N ASP A 119 26.05 -14.31 -1.63
CA ASP A 119 25.60 -14.66 -0.28
C ASP A 119 26.79 -14.80 0.69
N ASN A 120 27.89 -15.42 0.23
CA ASN A 120 29.12 -15.55 1.00
C ASN A 120 29.74 -14.18 1.32
N ASN A 121 29.77 -13.27 0.34
CA ASN A 121 30.33 -11.92 0.51
C ASN A 121 29.50 -11.09 1.50
N VAL A 122 28.17 -11.17 1.43
CA VAL A 122 27.27 -10.49 2.37
C VAL A 122 27.38 -11.08 3.78
N ALA A 123 27.40 -12.41 3.91
CA ALA A 123 27.57 -13.07 5.20
C ALA A 123 28.91 -12.71 5.86
N MET A 124 29.98 -12.62 5.06
CA MET A 124 31.29 -12.20 5.55
C MET A 124 31.31 -10.73 5.97
N LEU A 125 30.66 -9.83 5.23
CA LEU A 125 30.50 -8.43 5.63
C LEU A 125 29.79 -8.31 6.98
N ASP A 126 28.67 -9.02 7.16
CA ASP A 126 27.89 -9.01 8.40
C ASP A 126 28.71 -9.56 9.58
N GLU A 127 29.42 -10.67 9.36
CA GLU A 127 30.27 -11.29 10.38
C GLU A 127 31.44 -10.38 10.79
N GLN A 128 32.05 -9.67 9.84
CA GLN A 128 33.11 -8.69 10.15
C GLN A 128 32.56 -7.48 10.91
N CYS A 129 31.35 -7.02 10.61
CA CYS A 129 30.70 -5.96 11.39
C CYS A 129 30.41 -6.41 12.83
N ARG A 130 30.07 -7.70 13.03
CA ARG A 130 29.84 -8.25 14.37
C ARG A 130 31.14 -8.41 15.17
N LYS A 131 32.20 -8.88 14.52
CA LYS A 131 33.52 -9.12 15.15
C LYS A 131 34.33 -7.85 15.40
N ASN A 132 34.20 -6.84 14.54
CA ASN A 132 35.05 -5.64 14.57
C ASN A 132 34.19 -4.37 14.73
N PRO A 133 34.03 -3.85 15.97
CA PRO A 133 33.22 -2.65 16.23
C PRO A 133 33.70 -1.40 15.47
N GLY A 134 35.01 -1.28 15.24
CA GLY A 134 35.60 -0.21 14.44
C GLY A 134 35.12 -0.26 12.99
N PHE A 135 35.23 -1.42 12.35
CA PHE A 135 34.70 -1.64 10.99
C PHE A 135 33.19 -1.42 10.92
N ALA A 136 32.44 -1.92 11.90
CA ALA A 136 30.99 -1.71 11.98
C ALA A 136 30.60 -0.22 12.03
N THR A 137 31.41 0.59 12.72
CA THR A 137 31.21 2.05 12.81
C THR A 137 31.50 2.72 11.47
N VAL A 138 32.52 2.26 10.74
CA VAL A 138 32.82 2.74 9.38
C VAL A 138 31.69 2.41 8.42
N VAL A 139 31.21 1.17 8.43
CA VAL A 139 30.08 0.73 7.57
C VAL A 139 28.85 1.58 7.85
N ARG A 140 28.42 1.71 9.12
CA ARG A 140 27.28 2.57 9.48
C ARG A 140 27.50 4.03 9.10
N GLY A 141 28.69 4.57 9.35
CA GLY A 141 29.03 5.95 8.99
C GLY A 141 28.96 6.20 7.48
N PHE A 142 29.40 5.23 6.69
CA PHE A 142 29.32 5.27 5.23
C PHE A 142 27.86 5.17 4.75
N GLU A 143 27.07 4.25 5.30
CA GLU A 143 25.64 4.08 4.98
C GLU A 143 24.79 5.32 5.32
N MET A 144 25.15 6.06 6.38
CA MET A 144 24.51 7.34 6.74
C MET A 144 24.96 8.51 5.87
N SER A 145 26.00 8.35 5.04
CA SER A 145 26.49 9.43 4.20
C SER A 145 25.51 9.73 3.06
N PRO A 146 25.46 10.98 2.55
CA PRO A 146 24.63 11.32 1.40
C PRO A 146 24.93 10.47 0.16
N ARG A 147 26.16 9.95 0.05
CA ARG A 147 26.61 9.08 -1.04
C ARG A 147 25.80 7.79 -1.13
N CYS A 148 25.34 7.26 0.01
CA CYS A 148 24.58 6.01 0.09
C CYS A 148 23.06 6.19 0.01
N ALA A 149 22.54 7.41 -0.17
CA ALA A 149 21.11 7.67 -0.36
C ALA A 149 20.17 6.92 0.61
N SER A 150 20.59 6.72 1.87
CA SER A 150 19.89 5.93 2.91
C SER A 150 19.72 4.43 2.63
N LEU A 151 20.53 3.84 1.74
CA LEU A 151 20.60 2.40 1.49
C LEU A 151 21.79 1.77 2.23
N ALA A 152 21.57 0.59 2.84
CA ALA A 152 22.65 -0.17 3.45
C ALA A 152 23.58 -0.78 2.39
N LEU A 153 24.84 -1.03 2.71
CA LEU A 153 25.87 -1.46 1.77
C LEU A 153 25.53 -2.76 1.04
N LYS A 154 24.88 -3.71 1.74
CA LYS A 154 24.38 -4.97 1.16
C LYS A 154 23.38 -4.78 0.02
N HIS A 155 22.63 -3.68 -0.01
CA HIS A 155 21.73 -3.35 -1.12
C HIS A 155 22.51 -2.96 -2.37
N TYR A 156 23.60 -2.22 -2.19
CA TYR A 156 24.50 -1.92 -3.30
C TYR A 156 25.22 -3.17 -3.80
N LEU A 157 25.66 -4.07 -2.91
CA LEU A 157 26.23 -5.37 -3.30
C LEU A 157 25.27 -6.25 -4.11
N LEU A 158 23.95 -6.04 -3.99
CA LEU A 158 22.95 -6.75 -4.77
C LEU A 158 22.82 -6.19 -6.21
N LYS A 159 23.27 -4.96 -6.48
CA LYS A 159 23.12 -4.29 -7.78
C LYS A 159 23.74 -5.06 -8.95
N PRO A 160 24.95 -5.64 -8.84
CA PRO A 160 25.50 -6.44 -9.94
C PRO A 160 24.70 -7.72 -10.21
N VAL A 161 24.05 -8.29 -9.19
CA VAL A 161 23.12 -9.44 -9.36
C VAL A 161 21.87 -9.01 -10.14
N GLN A 162 21.34 -7.81 -9.85
CA GLN A 162 20.18 -7.23 -10.55
C GLN A 162 20.48 -6.83 -12.00
N ARG A 163 21.74 -6.47 -12.31
CA ARG A 163 22.10 -5.92 -13.64
C ARG A 163 21.88 -6.93 -14.77
N ILE A 164 22.16 -8.22 -14.55
CA ILE A 164 21.98 -9.26 -15.57
C ILE A 164 20.50 -9.41 -16.00
N PRO A 165 19.54 -9.62 -15.08
CA PRO A 165 18.12 -9.63 -15.47
C PRO A 165 17.61 -8.29 -16.00
N GLN A 166 18.18 -7.17 -15.55
CA GLN A 166 17.87 -5.86 -16.13
C GLN A 166 18.27 -5.79 -17.61
N TYR A 167 19.48 -6.25 -17.99
CA TYR A 167 19.85 -6.33 -19.41
C TYR A 167 18.86 -7.18 -20.19
N GLN A 168 18.41 -8.31 -19.64
CA GLN A 168 17.42 -9.15 -20.28
C GLN A 168 16.10 -8.41 -20.53
N LEU A 169 15.59 -7.65 -19.55
CA LEU A 169 14.37 -6.87 -19.69
C LEU A 169 14.52 -5.76 -20.74
N LEU A 170 15.59 -4.98 -20.67
CA LEU A 170 15.85 -3.86 -21.58
C LEU A 170 16.07 -4.34 -23.02
N LEU A 171 16.88 -5.39 -23.22
CA LEU A 171 17.11 -5.96 -24.55
C LEU A 171 15.85 -6.65 -25.12
N THR A 172 15.00 -7.21 -24.27
CA THR A 172 13.70 -7.77 -24.71
C THR A 172 12.77 -6.67 -25.19
N ASP A 173 12.70 -5.55 -24.48
CA ASP A 173 11.91 -4.39 -24.92
C ASP A 173 12.49 -3.76 -26.18
N TYR A 174 13.81 -3.67 -26.27
CA TYR A 174 14.53 -3.21 -27.45
C TYR A 174 14.19 -4.07 -28.68
N LEU A 175 14.31 -5.40 -28.57
CA LEU A 175 13.99 -6.35 -29.65
C LEU A 175 12.56 -6.20 -30.17
N LYS A 176 11.59 -6.02 -29.26
CA LYS A 176 10.16 -5.87 -29.62
C LYS A 176 9.86 -4.64 -30.47
N ASN A 177 10.72 -3.62 -30.42
CA ASN A 177 10.54 -2.37 -31.14
C ASN A 177 11.47 -2.25 -32.37
N LEU A 178 12.36 -3.22 -32.60
CA LEU A 178 13.25 -3.26 -33.76
C LEU A 178 12.56 -3.85 -35.00
N PRO A 179 12.93 -3.42 -36.23
CA PRO A 179 12.54 -4.09 -37.46
C PRO A 179 13.18 -5.49 -37.55
N GLU A 180 12.41 -6.51 -37.90
CA GLU A 180 12.90 -7.91 -37.97
C GLU A 180 14.05 -8.10 -38.97
N ASP A 181 14.06 -7.32 -40.04
CA ASP A 181 15.10 -7.37 -41.09
C ASP A 181 16.39 -6.61 -40.72
N SER A 182 16.42 -5.90 -39.58
CA SER A 182 17.59 -5.12 -39.18
C SER A 182 18.74 -6.00 -38.69
N SER A 183 19.99 -5.57 -38.91
CA SER A 183 21.17 -6.25 -38.36
C SER A 183 21.12 -6.29 -36.83
N ASP A 184 20.72 -5.19 -36.21
CA ASP A 184 20.60 -5.06 -34.75
C ASP A 184 19.57 -6.03 -34.15
N TYR A 185 18.55 -6.45 -34.90
CA TYR A 185 17.60 -7.46 -34.44
C TYR A 185 18.30 -8.80 -34.16
N LYS A 186 19.17 -9.25 -35.08
CA LYS A 186 19.95 -10.48 -34.92
C LYS A 186 20.95 -10.37 -33.77
N ASP A 187 21.63 -9.23 -33.64
CA ASP A 187 22.55 -9.03 -32.52
C ASP A 187 21.83 -8.95 -31.19
N THR A 188 20.63 -8.35 -31.16
CA THR A 188 19.83 -8.28 -29.94
C THR A 188 19.38 -9.68 -29.52
N GLN A 189 19.01 -10.55 -30.45
CA GLN A 189 18.75 -11.96 -30.16
C GLN A 189 20.00 -12.67 -29.61
N ALA A 190 21.17 -12.46 -30.20
CA ALA A 190 22.43 -13.03 -29.74
C ALA A 190 22.82 -12.52 -28.34
N ALA A 191 22.73 -11.21 -28.10
CA ALA A 191 22.97 -10.56 -26.81
C ALA A 191 22.02 -11.08 -25.73
N LEU A 192 20.72 -11.26 -26.05
CA LEU A 192 19.76 -11.89 -25.16
C LEU A 192 20.13 -13.34 -24.82
N GLY A 193 20.63 -14.11 -25.80
CA GLY A 193 21.16 -15.45 -25.58
C GLY A 193 22.30 -15.44 -24.56
N ILE A 194 23.28 -14.58 -24.76
CA ILE A 194 24.45 -14.42 -23.86
C ILE A 194 24.01 -14.05 -22.44
N VAL A 195 23.13 -13.05 -22.28
CA VAL A 195 22.67 -12.60 -20.96
C VAL A 195 21.88 -13.71 -20.24
N LYS A 196 21.04 -14.47 -20.97
CA LYS A 196 20.32 -15.63 -20.43
C LYS A 196 21.28 -16.74 -20.00
N GLU A 197 22.30 -17.04 -20.79
CA GLU A 197 23.33 -18.03 -20.42
C GLU A 197 24.08 -17.61 -19.15
N VAL A 198 24.49 -16.34 -19.04
CA VAL A 198 25.15 -15.80 -17.83
C VAL A 198 24.25 -15.94 -16.61
N ALA A 199 22.95 -15.64 -16.73
CA ALA A 199 21.96 -15.80 -15.67
C ALA A 199 21.80 -17.28 -15.28
N ASN A 200 21.67 -18.19 -16.26
CA ASN A 200 21.53 -19.62 -16.04
C ASN A 200 22.78 -20.21 -15.37
N HIS A 201 23.97 -19.78 -15.78
CA HIS A 201 25.24 -20.20 -15.18
C HIS A 201 25.42 -19.68 -13.74
N ALA A 202 24.68 -18.65 -13.34
CA ALA A 202 24.67 -18.14 -11.97
C ALA A 202 23.72 -18.93 -11.05
N ASN A 203 22.88 -19.81 -11.59
CA ASN A 203 21.64 -20.24 -10.96
C ASN A 203 21.81 -21.51 -10.12
N ASP A 204 22.26 -21.37 -8.87
CA ASP A 204 22.17 -22.40 -7.81
C ASP A 204 21.04 -22.11 -6.78
N ILE A 205 20.15 -21.12 -7.04
CA ILE A 205 19.09 -20.70 -6.10
C ILE A 205 17.70 -20.68 -6.75
N MET A 206 17.18 -21.83 -7.14
CA MET A 206 15.89 -21.96 -7.85
C MET A 206 14.67 -21.37 -7.10
N LYS A 207 14.66 -21.30 -5.75
CA LYS A 207 13.56 -20.67 -5.00
C LYS A 207 13.66 -19.13 -4.88
N GLN A 208 14.87 -18.57 -4.90
CA GLN A 208 15.03 -17.12 -4.93
C GLN A 208 14.95 -16.57 -6.35
N GLY A 209 15.29 -17.37 -7.37
CA GLY A 209 15.22 -16.99 -8.78
C GLY A 209 13.83 -16.47 -9.18
N ASP A 210 12.77 -17.25 -8.93
CA ASP A 210 11.39 -16.86 -9.30
C ASP A 210 10.93 -15.61 -8.55
N ASN A 211 11.19 -15.55 -7.24
CA ASN A 211 10.86 -14.37 -6.43
C ASN A 211 11.63 -13.14 -6.92
N PHE A 212 12.94 -13.26 -7.14
CA PHE A 212 13.79 -12.18 -7.61
C PHE A 212 13.35 -11.67 -8.99
N GLN A 213 13.06 -12.58 -9.92
CA GLN A 213 12.49 -12.26 -11.22
C GLN A 213 11.16 -11.52 -11.07
N LYS A 214 10.28 -11.96 -10.16
CA LYS A 214 9.01 -11.27 -9.88
C LYS A 214 9.23 -9.87 -9.32
N LEU A 215 10.15 -9.69 -8.36
CA LEU A 215 10.49 -8.38 -7.80
C LEU A 215 11.08 -7.45 -8.87
N MET A 216 11.97 -7.97 -9.73
CA MET A 216 12.53 -7.24 -10.87
C MET A 216 11.41 -6.80 -11.83
N HIS A 217 10.53 -7.70 -12.23
CA HIS A 217 9.41 -7.37 -13.10
C HIS A 217 8.51 -6.27 -12.49
N ILE A 218 8.18 -6.39 -11.19
CA ILE A 218 7.42 -5.35 -10.50
C ILE A 218 8.18 -4.02 -10.56
N GLN A 219 9.48 -3.99 -10.24
CA GLN A 219 10.29 -2.77 -10.26
C GLN A 219 10.27 -2.05 -11.62
N TYR A 220 10.46 -2.78 -12.72
CA TYR A 220 10.44 -2.20 -14.08
C TYR A 220 9.03 -1.88 -14.60
N SER A 221 7.99 -2.45 -13.97
CA SER A 221 6.62 -2.05 -14.26
C SER A 221 6.24 -0.71 -13.62
N LEU A 222 7.04 -0.18 -12.69
CA LEU A 222 6.79 1.10 -12.03
C LEU A 222 7.45 2.26 -12.77
N ASN A 223 6.77 3.40 -12.88
CA ASN A 223 7.37 4.64 -13.34
C ASN A 223 8.35 5.17 -12.29
N GLY A 224 9.56 5.51 -12.70
CA GLY A 224 10.58 6.10 -11.84
C GLY A 224 11.48 5.08 -11.15
N GLN A 225 12.52 5.57 -10.49
CA GLN A 225 13.50 4.72 -9.82
C GLN A 225 13.02 4.38 -8.40
N HIS A 226 12.42 3.19 -8.24
CA HIS A 226 11.93 2.68 -6.98
C HIS A 226 12.67 1.40 -6.58
N GLU A 227 13.19 1.33 -5.35
CA GLU A 227 13.95 0.17 -4.90
C GLU A 227 13.01 -0.91 -4.31
N ILE A 228 12.44 -1.73 -5.18
CA ILE A 228 11.53 -2.82 -4.80
C ILE A 228 12.32 -4.06 -4.39
N VAL A 229 13.40 -4.37 -5.09
CA VAL A 229 14.24 -5.54 -4.83
C VAL A 229 15.11 -5.28 -3.60
N GLN A 230 14.84 -6.00 -2.51
CA GLN A 230 15.53 -5.86 -1.22
C GLN A 230 15.94 -7.24 -0.70
N PRO A 231 17.10 -7.38 -0.02
CA PRO A 231 17.46 -8.63 0.64
C PRO A 231 16.37 -9.13 1.59
N GLY A 232 15.96 -10.39 1.43
CA GLY A 232 14.93 -11.02 2.27
C GLY A 232 13.48 -10.64 1.95
N ARG A 233 13.22 -9.72 1.01
CA ARG A 233 11.86 -9.40 0.56
C ARG A 233 11.32 -10.52 -0.34
N VAL A 234 10.09 -10.93 -0.07
CA VAL A 234 9.38 -11.98 -0.81
C VAL A 234 8.02 -11.48 -1.28
N PHE A 235 7.73 -11.66 -2.57
CA PHE A 235 6.42 -11.41 -3.16
C PHE A 235 5.40 -12.45 -2.69
N LEU A 236 4.21 -12.01 -2.28
CA LEU A 236 3.16 -12.88 -1.75
C LEU A 236 1.89 -12.89 -2.63
N LYS A 237 1.37 -11.73 -3.02
CA LYS A 237 0.14 -11.63 -3.83
C LYS A 237 0.09 -10.32 -4.62
N GLU A 238 -0.54 -10.33 -5.79
CA GLU A 238 -0.89 -9.12 -6.53
C GLU A 238 -2.33 -9.18 -7.02
N GLY A 239 -2.90 -8.01 -7.35
CA GLY A 239 -4.21 -7.92 -7.98
C GLY A 239 -4.80 -6.52 -7.95
N THR A 240 -5.87 -6.32 -8.71
CA THR A 240 -6.61 -5.05 -8.73
C THR A 240 -7.65 -5.04 -7.63
N LEU A 241 -7.64 -4.02 -6.77
CA LEU A 241 -8.74 -3.76 -5.83
C LEU A 241 -9.25 -2.34 -6.01
N MET A 242 -10.53 -2.14 -5.68
CA MET A 242 -11.14 -0.82 -5.69
C MET A 242 -10.84 -0.11 -4.38
N LYS A 243 -9.93 0.86 -4.43
CA LYS A 243 -9.57 1.65 -3.26
C LYS A 243 -10.47 2.87 -3.14
N LEU A 244 -11.09 3.04 -1.98
CA LEU A 244 -11.85 4.25 -1.70
C LEU A 244 -10.91 5.46 -1.59
N SER A 245 -11.11 6.43 -2.48
CA SER A 245 -10.30 7.65 -2.58
C SER A 245 -11.18 8.88 -2.45
N ARG A 246 -11.10 9.56 -1.30
CA ARG A 246 -11.96 10.68 -0.88
C ARG A 246 -13.46 10.35 -0.89
N LYS A 247 -14.05 10.22 -2.08
CA LYS A 247 -15.49 10.01 -2.30
C LYS A 247 -15.82 8.84 -3.23
N VAL A 248 -14.85 8.35 -4.00
CA VAL A 248 -15.13 7.40 -5.10
C VAL A 248 -14.17 6.22 -5.00
N MET A 249 -14.71 5.03 -5.28
CA MET A 249 -13.93 3.81 -5.46
C MET A 249 -13.11 3.91 -6.74
N GLN A 250 -11.82 3.63 -6.67
CA GLN A 250 -10.91 3.78 -7.80
C GLN A 250 -10.01 2.54 -7.92
N PRO A 251 -9.84 1.97 -9.12
CA PRO A 251 -9.03 0.77 -9.30
C PRO A 251 -7.57 1.07 -8.99
N ARG A 252 -6.93 0.22 -8.20
CA ARG A 252 -5.50 0.28 -7.88
C ARG A 252 -4.93 -1.13 -7.95
N MET A 253 -3.72 -1.25 -8.50
CA MET A 253 -2.97 -2.50 -8.40
C MET A 253 -2.29 -2.55 -7.04
N PHE A 254 -2.44 -3.66 -6.34
CA PHE A 254 -1.79 -3.95 -5.07
C PHE A 254 -0.75 -5.04 -5.26
N PHE A 255 0.37 -4.89 -4.56
CA PHE A 255 1.42 -5.89 -4.45
C PHE A 255 1.72 -6.08 -2.97
N LEU A 256 1.43 -7.26 -2.45
CA LEU A 256 1.73 -7.66 -1.08
C LEU A 256 3.07 -8.38 -1.06
N PHE A 257 3.98 -7.88 -0.22
CA PHE A 257 5.24 -8.51 0.13
C PHE A 257 5.21 -8.94 1.60
N ASN A 258 6.22 -9.70 2.01
CA ASN A 258 6.38 -10.16 3.40
C ASN A 258 6.70 -9.06 4.42
N ASP A 259 7.02 -7.84 3.99
CA ASP A 259 7.38 -6.69 4.84
C ASP A 259 6.57 -5.42 4.53
N THR A 260 5.95 -5.34 3.34
CA THR A 260 5.21 -4.17 2.90
C THR A 260 4.02 -4.48 2.00
N LEU A 261 2.97 -3.66 2.09
CA LEU A 261 1.89 -3.57 1.12
C LEU A 261 2.09 -2.33 0.22
N LEU A 262 2.25 -2.56 -1.08
CA LEU A 262 2.43 -1.53 -2.10
C LEU A 262 1.16 -1.37 -2.93
N TYR A 263 0.83 -0.13 -3.32
CA TYR A 263 -0.25 0.09 -4.29
C TYR A 263 0.07 1.20 -5.30
N THR A 264 -0.50 1.05 -6.49
CA THR A 264 -0.19 1.87 -7.67
C THR A 264 -1.43 2.30 -8.44
N THR A 265 -1.26 3.31 -9.29
CA THR A 265 -2.25 3.77 -10.26
C THR A 265 -1.76 3.43 -11.66
N PRO A 266 -2.56 2.77 -12.51
CA PRO A 266 -2.17 2.52 -13.90
C PRO A 266 -2.00 3.83 -14.68
N VAL A 267 -1.01 3.87 -15.58
CA VAL A 267 -0.69 5.01 -16.45
C VAL A 267 -0.88 4.58 -17.91
N GLN A 268 -1.17 5.52 -18.81
CA GLN A 268 -1.43 5.26 -20.24
C GLN A 268 -0.28 4.53 -20.96
N SER A 269 0.95 4.62 -20.45
CA SER A 269 2.12 3.92 -21.01
C SER A 269 2.13 2.39 -20.73
N GLY A 270 1.15 1.85 -20.01
CA GLY A 270 1.16 0.46 -19.54
C GLY A 270 1.99 0.24 -18.27
N GLN A 271 2.69 1.26 -17.79
CA GLN A 271 3.39 1.26 -16.50
C GLN A 271 2.49 1.72 -15.35
N TYR A 272 2.99 1.55 -14.13
CA TYR A 272 2.31 1.89 -12.89
C TYR A 272 2.98 3.05 -12.16
N LYS A 273 2.20 4.07 -11.81
CA LYS A 273 2.66 5.11 -10.88
C LYS A 273 2.56 4.60 -9.44
N LEU A 274 3.68 4.49 -8.75
CA LEU A 274 3.70 4.17 -7.32
C LEU A 274 2.95 5.25 -6.52
N ASN A 275 1.99 4.84 -5.69
CA ASN A 275 1.30 5.76 -4.79
C ASN A 275 1.87 5.71 -3.37
N SER A 276 2.12 4.52 -2.84
CA SER A 276 2.66 4.32 -1.49
C SER A 276 3.20 2.90 -1.33
N MET A 277 4.19 2.77 -0.46
CA MET A 277 4.67 1.51 0.09
C MET A 277 4.45 1.58 1.60
N LEU A 278 3.59 0.72 2.14
CA LEU A 278 3.18 0.76 3.55
C LEU A 278 3.81 -0.41 4.28
N SER A 279 4.60 -0.16 5.32
CA SER A 279 5.15 -1.24 6.14
C SER A 279 4.03 -2.05 6.80
N LEU A 280 4.20 -3.37 6.88
CA LEU A 280 3.31 -4.24 7.64
C LEU A 280 3.50 -4.06 9.16
N ALA A 281 4.57 -3.40 9.60
CA ALA A 281 4.80 -3.09 11.01
C ALA A 281 3.64 -2.28 11.60
N GLY A 282 2.92 -2.87 12.56
CA GLY A 282 1.78 -2.23 13.20
C GLY A 282 0.56 -2.07 12.29
N MET A 283 0.52 -2.72 11.12
CA MET A 283 -0.66 -2.76 10.28
C MET A 283 -1.73 -3.69 10.90
N LYS A 284 -3.00 -3.36 10.69
CA LYS A 284 -4.15 -4.23 10.97
C LYS A 284 -5.03 -4.33 9.72
N VAL A 285 -5.65 -5.48 9.54
CA VAL A 285 -6.66 -5.71 8.50
C VAL A 285 -7.94 -6.22 9.15
N SER A 286 -9.09 -5.71 8.73
CA SER A 286 -10.39 -6.08 9.30
C SER A 286 -11.50 -6.07 8.25
N LYS A 287 -12.63 -6.70 8.59
CA LYS A 287 -13.88 -6.63 7.81
C LYS A 287 -14.80 -5.58 8.42
N PRO A 288 -15.57 -4.82 7.62
CA PRO A 288 -16.69 -4.04 8.15
C PRO A 288 -17.71 -4.97 8.81
N SER A 289 -18.36 -4.50 9.88
CA SER A 289 -19.41 -5.26 10.59
C SER A 289 -20.74 -5.27 9.84
N GLN A 290 -20.99 -4.30 8.96
CA GLN A 290 -22.26 -4.19 8.24
C GLN A 290 -22.29 -5.07 6.99
N GLU A 291 -23.34 -5.89 6.86
CA GLU A 291 -23.50 -6.81 5.73
C GLU A 291 -23.53 -6.13 4.36
N ALA A 292 -24.01 -4.89 4.28
CA ALA A 292 -24.04 -4.12 3.04
C ALA A 292 -22.64 -3.88 2.43
N TYR A 293 -21.57 -4.10 3.20
CA TYR A 293 -20.18 -3.94 2.79
C TYR A 293 -19.43 -5.28 2.74
N GLN A 294 -20.13 -6.37 2.42
CA GLN A 294 -19.57 -7.73 2.36
C GLN A 294 -18.35 -7.91 1.43
N ASN A 295 -18.16 -7.03 0.44
CA ASN A 295 -17.00 -7.10 -0.46
C ASN A 295 -15.85 -6.17 -0.01
N GLU A 296 -16.04 -5.41 1.06
CA GLU A 296 -15.06 -4.46 1.56
C GLU A 296 -14.14 -5.07 2.63
N LEU A 297 -12.93 -4.53 2.71
CA LEU A 297 -11.97 -4.76 3.78
C LEU A 297 -11.26 -3.45 4.14
N ASN A 298 -10.85 -3.37 5.40
CA ASN A 298 -10.25 -2.21 6.01
C ASN A 298 -8.74 -2.44 6.19
N ILE A 299 -7.93 -1.51 5.68
CA ILE A 299 -6.48 -1.49 5.91
C ILE A 299 -6.16 -0.35 6.86
N GLU A 300 -5.61 -0.68 8.02
CA GLU A 300 -5.18 0.27 9.05
C GLU A 300 -3.66 0.20 9.20
N SER A 301 -2.93 1.18 8.66
CA SER A 301 -1.48 1.27 8.84
C SER A 301 -1.10 2.50 9.65
N VAL A 302 0.15 2.57 10.10
CA VAL A 302 0.66 3.72 10.87
C VAL A 302 0.46 5.01 10.07
N GLU A 303 0.95 5.05 8.84
CA GLU A 303 0.97 6.28 8.04
C GLU A 303 -0.35 6.55 7.31
N ARG A 304 -1.08 5.48 6.93
CA ARG A 304 -2.24 5.62 6.04
C ARG A 304 -3.24 4.48 6.13
N SER A 305 -4.51 4.84 6.31
CA SER A 305 -5.59 3.86 6.43
C SER A 305 -6.68 4.12 5.40
N PHE A 306 -7.30 3.06 4.88
CA PHE A 306 -8.29 3.16 3.81
C PHE A 306 -9.13 1.89 3.68
N ILE A 307 -10.25 2.05 2.98
CA ILE A 307 -11.18 0.97 2.62
C ILE A 307 -10.85 0.49 1.22
N LEU A 308 -10.83 -0.83 1.05
CA LEU A 308 -10.75 -1.52 -0.23
C LEU A 308 -12.06 -2.27 -0.47
N SER A 309 -12.44 -2.44 -1.73
CA SER A 309 -13.50 -3.34 -2.18
C SER A 309 -12.95 -4.29 -3.22
N ALA A 310 -13.18 -5.58 -3.00
CA ALA A 310 -12.96 -6.62 -4.00
C ALA A 310 -14.15 -6.75 -4.95
N SER A 311 -14.00 -7.56 -6.00
CA SER A 311 -15.09 -7.89 -6.92
C SER A 311 -16.11 -8.85 -6.29
N SER A 312 -15.69 -9.65 -5.31
CA SER A 312 -16.53 -10.64 -4.62
C SER A 312 -16.11 -10.81 -3.15
N ALA A 313 -17.00 -11.36 -2.34
CA ALA A 313 -16.72 -11.69 -0.94
C ALA A 313 -15.57 -12.70 -0.82
N THR A 314 -15.47 -13.65 -1.75
CA THR A 314 -14.39 -14.64 -1.83
C THR A 314 -13.04 -13.97 -2.08
N GLU A 315 -12.93 -13.10 -3.10
CA GLU A 315 -11.70 -12.37 -3.37
C GLU A 315 -11.31 -11.48 -2.18
N ARG A 316 -12.29 -10.83 -1.53
CA ARG A 316 -12.08 -10.06 -0.29
C ARG A 316 -11.49 -10.94 0.81
N ASP A 317 -12.01 -12.14 1.01
CA ASP A 317 -11.57 -13.08 2.05
C ASP A 317 -10.16 -13.61 1.77
N GLU A 318 -9.83 -13.91 0.52
CA GLU A 318 -8.46 -14.28 0.12
C GLU A 318 -7.44 -13.17 0.40
N TRP A 319 -7.77 -11.93 0.05
CA TRP A 319 -6.90 -10.78 0.33
C TRP A 319 -6.75 -10.54 1.82
N LEU A 320 -7.83 -10.62 2.58
CA LEU A 320 -7.80 -10.46 4.02
C LEU A 320 -6.92 -11.52 4.68
N ALA A 321 -7.08 -12.78 4.31
CA ALA A 321 -6.26 -13.88 4.83
C ALA A 321 -4.78 -13.73 4.46
N ALA A 322 -4.47 -13.37 3.21
CA ALA A 322 -3.10 -13.16 2.76
C ALA A 322 -2.41 -12.01 3.52
N ILE A 323 -3.10 -10.88 3.70
CA ILE A 323 -2.57 -9.71 4.42
C ILE A 323 -2.41 -10.02 5.91
N ALA A 324 -3.40 -10.66 6.54
CA ALA A 324 -3.34 -11.03 7.95
C ALA A 324 -2.15 -11.96 8.23
N THR A 325 -2.01 -13.03 7.45
CA THR A 325 -0.88 -13.96 7.55
C THR A 325 0.46 -13.24 7.36
N ALA A 326 0.57 -12.35 6.37
CA ALA A 326 1.80 -11.59 6.15
C ALA A 326 2.16 -10.67 7.33
N ILE A 327 1.16 -10.00 7.94
CA ILE A 327 1.34 -9.16 9.12
C ILE A 327 1.83 -9.99 10.32
N ASP A 328 1.20 -11.14 10.55
CA ASP A 328 1.55 -12.01 11.67
C ASP A 328 2.96 -12.59 11.51
N ASP A 329 3.30 -13.09 10.31
CA ASP A 329 4.64 -13.59 9.97
C ASP A 329 5.71 -12.51 10.16
N HIS A 330 5.44 -11.30 9.67
CA HIS A 330 6.35 -10.16 9.79
C HIS A 330 6.56 -9.78 11.25
N THR A 331 5.49 -9.75 12.05
CA THR A 331 5.54 -9.42 13.48
C THR A 331 6.32 -10.48 14.26
N ARG A 332 6.08 -11.77 14.00
CA ARG A 332 6.82 -12.88 14.63
C ARG A 332 8.32 -12.81 14.35
N LYS A 333 8.72 -12.59 13.10
CA LYS A 333 10.14 -12.44 12.71
C LYS A 333 10.84 -11.26 13.40
N LYS A 334 10.09 -10.18 13.66
CA LYS A 334 10.64 -9.00 14.33
C LYS A 334 10.83 -9.24 15.84
N ILE A 335 9.89 -9.95 16.48
CA ILE A 335 9.99 -10.34 17.90
C ILE A 335 11.18 -11.28 18.12
N THR A 336 11.35 -12.31 17.29
CA THR A 336 12.49 -13.23 17.41
C THR A 336 13.83 -12.54 17.23
N PHE A 337 13.89 -11.47 16.43
CA PHE A 337 15.09 -10.65 16.25
C PHE A 337 15.35 -9.73 17.45
N ILE A 338 14.31 -9.10 18.02
CA ILE A 338 14.44 -8.18 19.17
C ILE A 338 14.75 -8.92 20.47
N SER A 339 14.28 -10.15 20.65
CA SER A 339 14.58 -10.98 21.85
C SER A 339 16.08 -11.26 22.05
N SER A 340 16.92 -10.96 21.05
CA SER A 340 18.39 -10.98 21.17
C SER A 340 19.02 -9.70 21.76
N ARG A 341 18.23 -8.64 22.01
CA ARG A 341 18.64 -7.37 22.63
C ARG A 341 17.64 -6.98 23.73
N SER A 342 18.05 -7.22 24.98
CA SER A 342 17.42 -6.81 26.25
C SER A 342 15.99 -7.32 26.49
N GLN A 343 15.91 -8.45 27.21
CA GLN A 343 14.76 -8.90 28.00
C GLN A 343 14.46 -7.86 29.08
N GLU A 344 13.51 -6.94 28.84
CA GLU A 344 12.85 -6.17 29.91
C GLU A 344 11.54 -5.48 29.46
N GLU A 345 11.21 -5.39 28.16
CA GLU A 345 9.99 -4.70 27.68
C GLU A 345 9.02 -5.57 26.83
N ALA A 346 9.12 -6.89 26.89
CA ALA A 346 8.35 -7.79 26.02
C ALA A 346 7.21 -8.57 26.73
N ASP A 347 6.81 -8.14 27.93
CA ASP A 347 5.70 -8.76 28.66
C ASP A 347 4.56 -7.74 28.86
N GLY A 348 3.61 -7.70 27.92
CA GLY A 348 2.41 -6.86 28.10
C GLY A 348 1.69 -6.31 26.87
N VAL A 349 1.83 -6.87 25.65
CA VAL A 349 0.94 -6.46 24.53
C VAL A 349 -0.29 -7.35 24.49
N CYS A 350 -1.15 -7.19 25.51
CA CYS A 350 -2.55 -7.53 25.40
C CYS A 350 -3.27 -6.50 24.51
N ASP A 351 -4.36 -6.94 23.90
CA ASP A 351 -5.22 -6.29 22.89
C ASP A 351 -5.87 -4.95 23.34
N SER A 352 -5.05 -3.98 23.73
CA SER A 352 -5.48 -2.58 23.88
C SER A 352 -5.09 -1.84 22.60
N GLY A 353 -6.10 -1.38 21.85
CA GLY A 353 -5.91 -0.67 20.58
C GLY A 353 -4.84 0.41 20.66
N ALA A 354 -4.14 0.64 19.54
CA ALA A 354 -3.05 1.63 19.46
C ALA A 354 -3.52 3.00 20.00
N PRO A 355 -2.68 3.73 20.75
CA PRO A 355 -3.05 5.04 21.32
C PRO A 355 -3.64 5.97 20.26
N LEU A 356 -4.68 6.73 20.61
CA LEU A 356 -5.31 7.68 19.70
C LEU A 356 -4.24 8.66 19.18
N GLY A 357 -4.16 8.83 17.86
CA GLY A 357 -3.15 9.70 17.22
C GLY A 357 -1.78 9.04 16.95
N SER A 358 -1.56 7.80 17.37
CA SER A 358 -0.35 7.01 17.01
C SER A 358 -0.42 6.38 15.62
N LYS A 359 -1.64 6.19 15.08
CA LYS A 359 -1.88 5.63 13.74
C LYS A 359 -2.94 6.43 12.98
N ALA A 360 -2.85 6.41 11.65
CA ALA A 360 -3.85 7.01 10.78
C ALA A 360 -5.21 6.30 10.93
N PRO A 361 -6.32 7.02 11.13
CA PRO A 361 -7.65 6.40 11.18
C PRO A 361 -8.20 6.14 9.78
N ILE A 362 -9.11 5.17 9.65
CA ILE A 362 -9.95 5.05 8.45
C ILE A 362 -10.92 6.23 8.42
N TRP A 363 -10.92 6.95 7.30
CA TRP A 363 -11.85 8.06 7.13
C TRP A 363 -13.22 7.56 6.73
N ILE A 364 -14.22 8.00 7.48
CA ILE A 364 -15.60 7.73 7.12
C ILE A 364 -15.92 8.44 5.80
N PRO A 365 -16.43 7.72 4.78
CA PRO A 365 -16.69 8.30 3.48
C PRO A 365 -17.78 9.37 3.55
N ASP A 366 -17.60 10.48 2.80
CA ASP A 366 -18.55 11.59 2.81
C ASP A 366 -19.99 11.18 2.48
N LEU A 367 -20.16 10.19 1.59
CA LEU A 367 -21.47 9.68 1.19
C LEU A 367 -22.11 8.79 2.26
N ARG A 368 -21.34 8.32 3.24
CA ARG A 368 -21.85 7.52 4.36
C ARG A 368 -22.30 8.38 5.55
N ALA A 369 -22.02 9.68 5.56
CA ALA A 369 -22.46 10.60 6.61
C ALA A 369 -23.14 11.86 6.04
N THR A 370 -24.39 12.10 6.44
CA THR A 370 -25.18 13.28 6.07
C THR A 370 -25.28 14.30 7.19
N MET A 371 -24.91 13.93 8.40
CA MET A 371 -24.87 14.80 9.58
C MET A 371 -23.55 14.75 10.33
N CYS A 372 -23.28 15.79 11.11
CA CYS A 372 -22.12 15.81 11.99
C CYS A 372 -22.24 14.72 13.06
N MET A 373 -21.24 13.85 13.15
CA MET A 373 -21.19 12.73 14.11
C MET A 373 -20.89 13.16 15.56
N VAL A 374 -20.99 14.45 15.86
CA VAL A 374 -20.84 15.03 17.21
C VAL A 374 -22.12 15.76 17.59
N CYS A 375 -22.55 16.74 16.78
CA CYS A 375 -23.71 17.58 17.10
C CYS A 375 -24.98 17.27 16.31
N THR A 376 -24.96 16.30 15.40
CA THR A 376 -26.10 15.88 14.55
C THR A 376 -26.62 16.94 13.55
N CYS A 377 -25.93 18.07 13.40
CA CYS A 377 -26.27 19.06 12.37
C CYS A 377 -26.10 18.46 10.97
N GLU A 378 -27.14 18.57 10.15
CA GLU A 378 -27.11 18.15 8.74
C GLU A 378 -26.10 18.97 7.94
N PHE A 379 -25.37 18.30 7.05
CA PHE A 379 -24.45 18.95 6.14
C PHE A 379 -25.18 19.50 4.91
N THR A 380 -24.84 20.73 4.54
CA THR A 380 -25.39 21.44 3.38
C THR A 380 -24.25 22.07 2.57
N LEU A 381 -24.56 22.86 1.53
CA LEU A 381 -23.53 23.57 0.75
C LEU A 381 -22.73 24.58 1.61
N THR A 382 -23.40 25.21 2.58
CA THR A 382 -22.80 26.15 3.53
C THR A 382 -22.29 25.46 4.79
N TRP A 383 -22.92 24.35 5.20
CA TRP A 383 -22.47 23.54 6.33
C TRP A 383 -21.63 22.35 5.86
N ARG A 384 -20.33 22.58 5.67
CA ARG A 384 -19.41 21.62 5.03
C ARG A 384 -18.94 20.50 5.97
N ARG A 385 -18.57 19.37 5.35
CA ARG A 385 -17.97 18.19 6.00
C ARG A 385 -16.48 18.42 6.28
N HIS A 386 -16.02 17.95 7.42
CA HIS A 386 -14.60 17.88 7.78
C HIS A 386 -14.30 16.54 8.44
N HIS A 387 -13.11 15.99 8.22
CA HIS A 387 -12.66 14.78 8.92
C HIS A 387 -11.79 15.13 10.12
N CYS A 388 -12.05 14.44 11.23
CA CYS A 388 -11.14 14.39 12.36
C CYS A 388 -9.90 13.54 11.97
N ARG A 389 -8.69 14.09 12.12
CA ARG A 389 -7.46 13.35 11.78
C ARG A 389 -7.11 12.28 12.82
N ALA A 390 -7.69 12.32 14.02
CA ALA A 390 -7.43 11.33 15.06
C ALA A 390 -8.36 10.10 14.96
N CYS A 391 -9.64 10.28 14.62
CA CYS A 391 -10.64 9.19 14.61
C CYS A 391 -11.36 8.98 13.28
N GLY A 392 -11.10 9.78 12.25
CA GLY A 392 -11.69 9.61 10.92
C GLY A 392 -13.17 10.00 10.78
N LYS A 393 -13.86 10.37 11.86
CA LYS A 393 -15.27 10.78 11.84
C LYS A 393 -15.51 12.06 11.04
N VAL A 394 -16.71 12.16 10.45
CA VAL A 394 -17.19 13.34 9.72
C VAL A 394 -17.87 14.31 10.69
N VAL A 395 -17.33 15.53 10.76
CA VAL A 395 -17.68 16.56 11.74
C VAL A 395 -17.83 17.92 11.07
N CYS A 396 -18.60 18.81 11.68
CA CYS A 396 -18.72 20.19 11.22
C CYS A 396 -17.53 21.04 11.69
N GLN A 397 -17.37 22.24 11.11
CA GLN A 397 -16.31 23.17 11.47
C GLN A 397 -16.31 23.47 12.97
N THR A 398 -17.49 23.68 13.55
CA THR A 398 -17.64 24.05 14.97
C THR A 398 -17.19 22.92 15.90
N CYS A 399 -17.56 21.67 15.61
CA CYS A 399 -17.19 20.47 16.39
C CYS A 399 -15.76 19.97 16.16
N SER A 400 -14.96 20.71 15.39
CA SER A 400 -13.59 20.37 15.07
C SER A 400 -12.73 21.62 14.90
N SER A 401 -12.98 22.62 15.74
CA SER A 401 -12.24 23.89 15.72
C SER A 401 -10.80 23.72 16.24
N ASN A 402 -10.55 22.68 17.03
CA ASN A 402 -9.26 22.40 17.64
C ASN A 402 -8.28 21.67 16.70
N LYS A 403 -6.99 21.86 16.98
CA LYS A 403 -5.88 21.09 16.39
C LYS A 403 -5.06 20.44 17.49
N PHE A 404 -4.46 19.28 17.19
CA PHE A 404 -3.57 18.56 18.10
C PHE A 404 -2.40 17.94 17.32
N TYR A 405 -1.26 17.70 17.98
CA TYR A 405 -0.08 17.08 17.38
C TYR A 405 -0.25 15.57 17.34
N LEU A 406 -0.23 14.98 16.15
CA LEU A 406 -0.44 13.53 15.98
C LEU A 406 0.88 12.85 15.61
N GLU A 407 1.25 11.81 16.36
CA GLU A 407 2.49 11.07 16.21
C GLU A 407 2.64 10.48 14.79
N TYR A 408 1.56 9.89 14.26
CA TYR A 408 1.57 9.32 12.91
C TYR A 408 1.79 10.35 11.80
N LEU A 409 1.57 11.64 12.10
CA LEU A 409 1.88 12.76 11.21
C LEU A 409 3.23 13.40 11.55
N LYS A 410 4.16 12.65 12.14
CA LYS A 410 5.47 13.16 12.58
C LYS A 410 5.32 14.35 13.53
N ASN A 411 4.37 14.24 14.46
CA ASN A 411 4.02 15.29 15.43
C ASN A 411 3.72 16.64 14.75
N GLN A 412 2.93 16.62 13.69
CA GLN A 412 2.41 17.85 13.05
C GLN A 412 0.99 18.17 13.54
N PRO A 413 0.63 19.46 13.68
CA PRO A 413 -0.67 19.86 14.19
C PRO A 413 -1.77 19.61 13.16
N ALA A 414 -2.77 18.82 13.54
CA ALA A 414 -3.88 18.43 12.67
C ALA A 414 -5.24 18.63 13.35
N ARG A 415 -6.28 18.90 12.54
CA ARG A 415 -7.65 19.10 13.02
C ARG A 415 -8.19 17.84 13.72
N VAL A 416 -8.69 18.02 14.93
CA VAL A 416 -9.35 16.95 15.70
C VAL A 416 -10.74 17.39 16.13
N CYS A 417 -11.67 16.44 16.29
CA CYS A 417 -12.97 16.76 16.87
C CYS A 417 -12.85 17.04 18.36
N ASP A 418 -13.83 17.74 18.92
CA ASP A 418 -13.82 18.16 20.33
C ASP A 418 -13.60 16.96 21.29
N HIS A 419 -14.20 15.79 21.00
CA HIS A 419 -13.99 14.58 21.80
C HIS A 419 -12.55 14.03 21.73
N CYS A 420 -11.94 14.03 20.55
CA CYS A 420 -10.57 13.56 20.39
C CYS A 420 -9.58 14.53 21.02
N PHE A 421 -9.85 15.84 20.96
CA PHE A 421 -9.01 16.85 21.59
C PHE A 421 -8.89 16.61 23.10
N VAL A 422 -10.02 16.43 23.79
CA VAL A 422 -10.05 16.15 25.24
C VAL A 422 -9.27 14.89 25.58
N LYS A 423 -9.54 13.77 24.88
CA LYS A 423 -8.83 12.50 25.12
C LYS A 423 -7.32 12.58 24.89
N LEU A 424 -6.91 13.30 23.83
CA LEU A 424 -5.49 13.46 23.51
C LEU A 424 -4.78 14.34 24.54
N GLN A 425 -5.46 15.37 25.06
CA GLN A 425 -4.93 16.22 26.13
C GLN A 425 -4.77 15.44 27.43
N GLU A 426 -5.79 14.67 27.84
CA GLU A 426 -5.72 13.80 29.02
C GLU A 426 -4.56 12.80 28.95
N ASN A 427 -4.30 12.23 27.76
CA ASN A 427 -3.18 11.31 27.56
C ASN A 427 -1.83 12.03 27.64
N SER A 428 -1.72 13.23 27.07
CA SER A 428 -0.50 14.05 27.16
C SER A 428 -0.18 14.43 28.61
N ASP A 429 -1.20 14.85 29.37
CA ASP A 429 -1.04 15.26 30.77
C ASP A 429 -0.65 14.07 31.66
N ARG A 430 -1.16 12.86 31.38
CA ARG A 430 -0.74 11.63 32.06
C ARG A 430 0.72 11.26 31.81
N VAL A 431 1.21 11.43 30.57
CA VAL A 431 2.61 11.16 30.22
C VAL A 431 3.53 12.21 30.85
N ALA A 432 3.10 13.48 30.90
CA ALA A 432 3.85 14.56 31.55
C ALA A 432 3.87 14.46 33.09
N SER A 433 2.79 13.94 33.70
CA SER A 433 2.63 13.81 35.16
C SER A 433 3.18 12.51 35.75
N GLY A 434 3.79 11.63 34.94
CA GLY A 434 4.56 10.48 35.41
C GLY A 434 5.77 10.84 36.30
N ALA A 435 6.01 12.13 36.53
CA ALA A 435 7.02 12.67 37.41
C ALA A 435 6.50 13.22 38.76
N LEU A 436 5.21 13.10 39.14
CA LEU A 436 4.66 13.27 40.52
C LEU A 436 3.11 13.10 40.56
N SER A 437 2.57 12.44 41.61
CA SER A 437 1.12 12.40 41.93
C SER A 437 0.75 13.47 42.99
N PRO A 438 -0.53 13.71 43.33
CA PRO A 438 -1.67 14.13 42.48
C PRO A 438 -2.36 15.40 43.05
N THR A 439 -3.25 16.07 42.29
CA THR A 439 -4.52 16.71 42.75
C THR A 439 -5.09 17.64 41.66
N GLY A 440 -6.41 17.61 41.45
CA GLY A 440 -7.16 18.80 41.04
C GLY A 440 -7.96 18.75 39.72
N ARG A 441 -9.29 18.58 39.88
CA ARG A 441 -10.40 19.13 39.08
C ARG A 441 -10.50 18.73 37.60
N SER A 442 -11.27 17.67 37.37
CA SER A 442 -11.98 17.41 36.11
C SER A 442 -13.04 18.51 35.85
N GLY A 443 -12.61 19.62 35.26
CA GLY A 443 -13.52 20.60 34.67
C GLY A 443 -14.24 19.96 33.49
N ALA A 444 -15.53 19.65 33.65
CA ALA A 444 -16.37 19.23 32.54
C ALA A 444 -16.45 20.37 31.51
N PHE A 445 -15.66 20.26 30.44
CA PHE A 445 -15.73 21.16 29.30
C PHE A 445 -17.07 20.92 28.57
N SER A 446 -18.12 21.58 29.04
CA SER A 446 -19.44 21.58 28.41
C SER A 446 -19.41 22.52 27.21
N PHE A 447 -19.29 21.96 26.00
CA PHE A 447 -19.53 22.71 24.78
C PHE A 447 -21.04 22.92 24.59
N SER A 448 -21.62 23.88 25.32
CA SER A 448 -23.03 24.24 25.18
C SER A 448 -23.26 24.92 23.82
N ARG A 449 -23.58 24.14 22.80
CA ARG A 449 -24.01 24.64 21.48
C ARG A 449 -25.46 24.28 21.25
N LYS A 450 -26.22 25.19 20.63
CA LYS A 450 -27.63 24.98 20.23
C LYS A 450 -27.72 23.77 19.29
N GLN A 451 -27.91 22.58 19.84
CA GLN A 451 -28.23 21.39 19.06
C GLN A 451 -29.70 21.45 18.63
N LYS A 452 -29.98 21.00 17.41
CA LYS A 452 -31.35 20.65 17.00
C LYS A 452 -31.89 19.66 18.06
N LYS A 453 -33.05 19.94 18.65
CA LYS A 453 -33.69 19.02 19.62
C LYS A 453 -34.21 17.80 18.85
N ILE A 454 -33.32 16.83 18.63
CA ILE A 454 -33.70 15.50 18.15
C ILE A 454 -34.23 14.70 19.35
N PRO A 455 -35.40 14.06 19.26
CA PRO A 455 -35.92 13.17 20.30
C PRO A 455 -34.89 12.13 20.73
N ALA A 456 -34.80 11.84 22.04
CA ALA A 456 -33.82 10.90 22.59
C ALA A 456 -33.90 9.51 21.93
N ALA A 457 -35.10 9.03 21.64
CA ALA A 457 -35.34 7.75 20.96
C ALA A 457 -34.66 7.65 19.57
N LEU A 458 -34.53 8.77 18.85
CA LEU A 458 -33.85 8.79 17.54
C LEU A 458 -32.32 8.85 17.65
N LYS A 459 -31.77 9.06 18.85
CA LYS A 459 -30.32 9.04 19.11
C LYS A 459 -29.86 7.75 19.80
N GLU A 460 -30.79 6.88 20.16
CA GLU A 460 -30.51 5.64 20.90
C GLU A 460 -29.70 4.64 20.07
N VAL A 461 -30.00 4.56 18.77
CA VAL A 461 -29.34 3.66 17.82
C VAL A 461 -28.64 4.49 16.75
N SER A 462 -27.37 4.18 16.48
CA SER A 462 -26.64 4.72 15.33
C SER A 462 -26.83 3.83 14.11
N ALA A 463 -26.68 4.41 12.92
CA ALA A 463 -26.82 3.69 11.66
C ALA A 463 -25.83 2.51 11.51
N ASN A 464 -24.67 2.59 12.16
CA ASN A 464 -23.57 1.63 12.06
C ASN A 464 -23.46 0.68 13.27
N THR A 465 -24.49 0.57 14.11
CA THR A 465 -24.50 -0.32 15.28
C THR A 465 -24.14 -1.77 14.90
N GLU A 466 -23.30 -2.43 15.69
CA GLU A 466 -22.82 -3.80 15.39
C GLU A 466 -23.87 -4.87 15.69
N ASN A 467 -24.68 -4.68 16.74
CA ASN A 467 -25.67 -5.67 17.19
C ASN A 467 -27.05 -5.45 16.55
N SER A 468 -27.12 -5.12 15.26
CA SER A 468 -28.38 -5.07 14.51
C SER A 468 -28.73 -6.45 13.96
N SER A 469 -30.01 -6.81 13.88
CA SER A 469 -30.42 -8.03 13.17
C SER A 469 -30.27 -7.88 11.65
N MET A 470 -30.46 -6.68 11.12
CA MET A 470 -30.25 -6.38 9.70
C MET A 470 -29.94 -4.89 9.52
N SER A 471 -29.03 -4.57 8.60
CA SER A 471 -28.79 -3.18 8.18
C SER A 471 -28.37 -3.09 6.71
N GLY A 472 -28.74 -2.01 6.04
CA GLY A 472 -28.46 -1.84 4.62
C GLY A 472 -29.27 -0.76 3.93
N TYR A 473 -28.96 -0.52 2.65
CA TYR A 473 -29.74 0.38 1.81
C TYR A 473 -30.94 -0.34 1.21
N LEU A 474 -32.10 0.34 1.25
CA LEU A 474 -33.29 -0.02 0.49
C LEU A 474 -33.84 1.23 -0.19
N GLN A 475 -34.55 1.04 -1.30
CA GLN A 475 -35.42 2.07 -1.83
C GLN A 475 -36.79 1.95 -1.16
N ARG A 476 -37.32 3.06 -0.64
CA ARG A 476 -38.63 3.11 0.00
C ARG A 476 -39.57 4.05 -0.72
N SER A 477 -40.82 3.62 -0.88
CA SER A 477 -41.96 4.43 -1.31
C SER A 477 -43.08 4.41 -0.27
N LYS A 478 -43.78 5.53 -0.09
CA LYS A 478 -44.99 5.63 0.76
C LYS A 478 -46.21 5.46 -0.14
N GLY A 479 -47.15 4.56 0.21
CA GLY A 479 -48.19 4.00 -0.67
C GLY A 479 -48.94 4.95 -1.63
N ASN A 480 -49.04 6.25 -1.33
CA ASN A 480 -49.75 7.25 -2.15
C ASN A 480 -48.85 8.12 -3.05
N LYS A 481 -47.51 7.97 -3.03
CA LYS A 481 -46.57 8.79 -3.83
C LYS A 481 -45.56 7.89 -4.56
N LYS A 482 -45.45 8.00 -5.89
CA LYS A 482 -44.46 7.25 -6.72
C LYS A 482 -42.99 7.68 -6.51
N GLN A 483 -42.67 8.49 -5.51
CA GLN A 483 -41.30 8.98 -5.29
C GLN A 483 -40.52 7.99 -4.43
N TRP A 484 -39.60 7.26 -5.06
CA TRP A 484 -38.66 6.37 -4.39
C TRP A 484 -37.54 7.18 -3.72
N LYS A 485 -37.19 6.81 -2.48
CA LYS A 485 -36.02 7.34 -1.77
C LYS A 485 -35.12 6.20 -1.36
N ARG A 486 -33.84 6.28 -1.72
CA ARG A 486 -32.80 5.36 -1.22
C ARG A 486 -32.37 5.82 0.16
N LEU A 487 -32.57 4.98 1.16
CA LEU A 487 -32.31 5.28 2.57
C LEU A 487 -31.60 4.10 3.22
N TRP A 488 -30.91 4.36 4.33
CA TRP A 488 -30.29 3.32 5.13
C TRP A 488 -31.25 2.89 6.22
N PHE A 489 -31.44 1.58 6.40
CA PHE A 489 -32.33 1.01 7.38
C PHE A 489 -31.55 0.13 8.35
N VAL A 490 -31.99 0.10 9.60
CA VAL A 490 -31.45 -0.77 10.65
C VAL A 490 -32.62 -1.39 11.40
N ILE A 491 -32.64 -2.71 11.53
CA ILE A 491 -33.55 -3.41 12.44
C ILE A 491 -32.76 -3.78 13.70
N LYS A 492 -33.23 -3.31 14.86
CA LYS A 492 -32.65 -3.63 16.17
C LYS A 492 -33.75 -3.66 17.21
N ASN A 493 -33.76 -4.69 18.06
CA ASN A 493 -34.75 -4.87 19.12
C ASN A 493 -36.20 -4.74 18.60
N LYS A 494 -36.51 -5.36 17.45
CA LYS A 494 -37.84 -5.32 16.81
C LYS A 494 -38.33 -3.92 16.37
N VAL A 495 -37.42 -2.95 16.27
CA VAL A 495 -37.68 -1.60 15.78
C VAL A 495 -36.90 -1.35 14.49
N LEU A 496 -37.58 -0.80 13.48
CA LEU A 496 -36.99 -0.32 12.23
C LEU A 496 -36.58 1.16 12.37
N TYR A 497 -35.29 1.43 12.30
CA TYR A 497 -34.73 2.77 12.24
C TYR A 497 -34.38 3.14 10.81
N THR A 498 -34.67 4.38 10.41
CA THR A 498 -34.36 4.91 9.07
C THR A 498 -33.36 6.05 9.18
N TYR A 499 -32.35 6.04 8.32
CA TYR A 499 -31.28 7.03 8.25
C TYR A 499 -31.10 7.52 6.83
N ALA A 500 -30.52 8.71 6.67
CA ALA A 500 -30.15 9.20 5.34
C ALA A 500 -28.87 8.52 4.83
N ALA A 501 -27.95 8.15 5.72
CA ALA A 501 -26.74 7.40 5.40
C ALA A 501 -26.30 6.45 6.52
N SER A 502 -25.39 5.55 6.18
CA SER A 502 -24.96 4.39 6.99
C SER A 502 -24.12 4.71 8.23
N GLU A 503 -23.60 5.94 8.35
CA GLU A 503 -22.76 6.39 9.48
C GLU A 503 -23.42 7.56 10.23
N ASP A 504 -24.70 7.83 9.95
CA ASP A 504 -25.45 8.83 10.68
C ASP A 504 -25.67 8.36 12.13
N VAL A 505 -25.44 9.28 13.08
CA VAL A 505 -25.50 8.98 14.52
C VAL A 505 -26.89 9.24 15.12
N ALA A 506 -27.87 9.61 14.30
CA ALA A 506 -29.26 9.78 14.70
C ALA A 506 -30.20 9.37 13.56
N ALA A 507 -31.24 8.64 13.90
CA ALA A 507 -32.29 8.22 12.97
C ALA A 507 -33.18 9.41 12.58
N LEU A 508 -33.72 9.35 11.37
CA LEU A 508 -34.75 10.25 10.88
C LEU A 508 -36.13 9.85 11.41
N GLU A 509 -36.37 8.54 11.52
CA GLU A 509 -37.60 7.95 12.03
C GLU A 509 -37.30 6.57 12.63
N SER A 510 -38.12 6.17 13.61
CA SER A 510 -38.11 4.86 14.25
C SER A 510 -39.52 4.29 14.24
N GLN A 511 -39.67 3.03 13.84
CA GLN A 511 -40.96 2.35 13.69
C GLN A 511 -40.91 0.97 14.36
N PRO A 512 -41.61 0.76 15.48
CA PRO A 512 -41.81 -0.58 16.04
C PRO A 512 -42.50 -1.49 15.01
N LEU A 513 -41.99 -2.71 14.84
CA LEU A 513 -42.47 -3.67 13.83
C LEU A 513 -43.50 -4.67 14.38
N LEU A 514 -43.69 -4.74 15.70
CA LEU A 514 -44.74 -5.56 16.30
C LEU A 514 -46.12 -5.17 15.75
N GLY A 515 -46.88 -6.16 15.26
CA GLY A 515 -48.21 -5.97 14.66
C GLY A 515 -48.20 -5.55 13.18
N PHE A 516 -47.03 -5.43 12.55
CA PHE A 516 -46.91 -5.34 11.10
C PHE A 516 -46.84 -6.73 10.46
N PHE A 517 -47.10 -6.80 9.16
CA PHE A 517 -46.86 -8.00 8.36
C PHE A 517 -46.39 -7.63 6.95
N LEU A 518 -45.68 -8.57 6.31
CA LEU A 518 -45.21 -8.43 4.94
C LEU A 518 -46.15 -9.13 3.95
N ARG A 519 -46.26 -8.56 2.74
CA ARG A 519 -46.74 -9.28 1.55
C ARG A 519 -45.68 -9.21 0.45
N GLU A 520 -45.34 -10.38 -0.06
CA GLU A 520 -44.48 -10.55 -1.23
C GLU A 520 -45.33 -10.54 -2.51
N GLU A 521 -44.76 -10.04 -3.60
CA GLU A 521 -45.42 -10.02 -4.90
C GLU A 521 -44.81 -11.13 -5.79
N LYS A 522 -45.58 -12.21 -6.01
CA LYS A 522 -45.05 -13.48 -6.55
C LYS A 522 -44.90 -13.56 -8.08
N CYS A 523 -45.24 -12.52 -8.84
CA CYS A 523 -45.24 -12.57 -10.31
C CYS A 523 -44.16 -11.68 -10.94
N GLY A 524 -43.08 -12.28 -11.46
CA GLY A 524 -42.06 -11.63 -12.30
C GLY A 524 -40.72 -11.33 -11.61
N PRO A 525 -39.58 -11.32 -12.33
CA PRO A 525 -38.24 -11.10 -11.74
C PRO A 525 -38.06 -9.71 -11.12
N PHE A 526 -38.72 -8.67 -11.66
CA PHE A 526 -38.70 -7.31 -11.10
C PHE A 526 -39.56 -7.16 -9.82
N GLN A 527 -40.56 -8.02 -9.64
CA GLN A 527 -41.41 -8.06 -8.45
C GLN A 527 -40.75 -8.81 -7.28
N LYS A 528 -39.85 -9.77 -7.54
CA LYS A 528 -39.08 -10.48 -6.49
C LYS A 528 -38.11 -9.60 -5.70
N LEU A 529 -37.83 -8.39 -6.18
CA LEU A 529 -37.00 -7.39 -5.49
C LEU A 529 -37.79 -6.52 -4.51
N GLN A 530 -39.13 -6.65 -4.50
CA GLN A 530 -40.02 -5.75 -3.79
C GLN A 530 -40.86 -6.49 -2.74
N PHE A 531 -41.03 -5.84 -1.58
CA PHE A 531 -41.91 -6.34 -0.52
C PHE A 531 -42.67 -5.19 0.11
N LYS A 532 -43.91 -5.46 0.50
CA LYS A 532 -44.86 -4.45 0.99
C LYS A 532 -45.14 -4.66 2.47
N LEU A 533 -44.98 -3.59 3.24
CA LEU A 533 -45.18 -3.54 4.68
C LEU A 533 -46.59 -3.02 4.99
N TYR A 534 -47.37 -3.80 5.71
CA TYR A 534 -48.75 -3.48 6.09
C TYR A 534 -48.93 -3.40 7.59
N HIS A 535 -49.85 -2.54 8.03
CA HIS A 535 -50.34 -2.49 9.41
C HIS A 535 -51.85 -2.32 9.38
N LYS A 536 -52.59 -3.18 10.10
CA LYS A 536 -54.07 -3.21 10.11
C LYS A 536 -54.66 -3.16 8.69
N ASN A 537 -54.13 -3.98 7.78
CA ASN A 537 -54.50 -4.05 6.35
C ASN A 537 -54.28 -2.76 5.52
N THR A 538 -53.65 -1.74 6.08
CA THR A 538 -53.28 -0.52 5.35
C THR A 538 -51.84 -0.63 4.86
N LEU A 539 -51.61 -0.37 3.56
CA LEU A 539 -50.27 -0.33 3.00
C LEU A 539 -49.49 0.83 3.62
N PHE A 540 -48.41 0.51 4.34
CA PHE A 540 -47.57 1.49 5.00
C PHE A 540 -46.42 1.91 4.09
N TYR A 541 -45.53 0.97 3.76
CA TYR A 541 -44.36 1.18 2.89
C TYR A 541 -44.23 0.10 1.82
N ILE A 542 -43.64 0.49 0.70
CA ILE A 542 -43.11 -0.44 -0.31
C ILE A 542 -41.59 -0.32 -0.27
N PHE A 543 -40.91 -1.45 -0.11
CA PHE A 543 -39.46 -1.53 -0.17
C PHE A 543 -39.01 -2.21 -1.45
N LYS A 544 -37.84 -1.82 -1.94
CA LYS A 544 -37.15 -2.44 -3.06
C LYS A 544 -35.66 -2.59 -2.73
N ALA A 545 -35.14 -3.81 -2.85
CA ALA A 545 -33.73 -4.13 -2.69
C ALA A 545 -32.97 -4.03 -4.03
N ASP A 546 -31.63 -4.03 -3.93
CA ASP A 546 -30.74 -3.94 -5.09
C ASP A 546 -30.61 -5.30 -5.82
N ASP A 547 -30.78 -6.42 -5.12
CA ASP A 547 -30.72 -7.79 -5.65
C ASP A 547 -31.65 -8.76 -4.88
N ILE A 548 -31.90 -9.95 -5.47
CA ILE A 548 -32.84 -10.96 -4.92
C ILE A 548 -32.35 -11.54 -3.59
N PRO A 549 -31.09 -11.98 -3.43
CA PRO A 549 -30.58 -12.44 -2.14
C PRO A 549 -30.73 -11.42 -1.02
N THR A 550 -30.48 -10.14 -1.32
CA THR A 550 -30.66 -9.04 -0.37
C THR A 550 -32.13 -8.84 -0.03
N ALA A 551 -33.05 -8.89 -1.02
CA ALA A 551 -34.48 -8.84 -0.76
C ALA A 551 -34.94 -9.94 0.21
N GLN A 552 -34.47 -11.17 -0.01
CA GLN A 552 -34.83 -12.33 0.79
C GLN A 552 -34.36 -12.19 2.25
N ARG A 553 -33.09 -11.82 2.48
CA ARG A 553 -32.57 -11.55 3.83
C ARG A 553 -33.33 -10.45 4.55
N TRP A 554 -33.70 -9.38 3.85
CA TRP A 554 -34.54 -8.33 4.42
C TRP A 554 -35.92 -8.87 4.83
N ILE A 555 -36.57 -9.66 3.98
CA ILE A 555 -37.87 -10.25 4.29
C ILE A 555 -37.79 -11.12 5.55
N GLU A 556 -36.78 -11.98 5.65
CA GLU A 556 -36.53 -12.84 6.82
C GLU A 556 -36.33 -12.02 8.10
N ALA A 557 -35.46 -10.99 8.06
CA ALA A 557 -35.22 -10.12 9.21
C ALA A 557 -36.46 -9.32 9.64
N PHE A 558 -37.30 -8.89 8.69
CA PHE A 558 -38.59 -8.27 9.00
C PHE A 558 -39.56 -9.25 9.65
N GLN A 559 -39.66 -10.48 9.12
CA GLN A 559 -40.54 -11.52 9.67
C GLN A 559 -40.16 -11.87 11.10
N GLU A 560 -38.87 -12.03 11.39
CA GLU A 560 -38.37 -12.29 12.75
C GLU A 560 -38.70 -11.13 13.71
N ALA A 561 -38.54 -9.89 13.25
CA ALA A 561 -38.82 -8.69 14.04
C ALA A 561 -40.32 -8.42 14.29
N MET A 562 -41.22 -9.05 13.54
CA MET A 562 -42.67 -8.87 13.64
C MET A 562 -43.33 -9.81 14.66
N ILE A 563 -42.67 -10.92 15.00
CA ILE A 563 -43.18 -11.93 15.93
C ILE A 563 -42.89 -11.50 17.37
N LEU A 564 -43.77 -11.84 18.31
CA LEU A 564 -43.66 -11.51 19.74
C LEU A 564 -42.49 -12.18 20.43
#